data_AF-A0A958ZUS3-F1
#
_entry.id   AF-A0A958ZUS3-F1
#
_cell.length_a   1.000
_cell.length_b   1.000
_cell.length_c   1.000
_cell.angle_alpha   90.00
_cell.angle_beta   90.00
_cell.angle_gamma   90.00
#
_symmetry.space_group_name_H-M   'P 1'
#
loop_
_entity.id
_entity.type
_entity.pdbx_description
1 polymer ?
#
loop_
_entity_poly.entity_id
_entity_poly.type
_entity_poly.pdbx_seq_one_letter_code
_entity_poly.pdbx_strand_id
1 'polypeptide(L)'
;MKKLMLVAAVWLMSAGLIFAQSGNGMEKMKTVNQDEVPAVVQFSLQNEFDLAPDAGTWLLRYSKAATGVGTPVRLKPIAYIFHQKKDGNKIEIQYSPSGAFQRSRGIEKPSETQSK
;
A
#
# COMPACT_ATOMS: atom_id res chain seq x y z
N MET A 1 47.21 14.04 -38.99
CA MET A 1 47.81 13.32 -37.85
C MET A 1 47.07 13.67 -36.56
N LYS A 2 46.57 12.62 -35.88
CA LYS A 2 46.52 12.46 -34.41
C LYS A 2 45.79 13.54 -33.57
N LYS A 3 44.48 13.74 -33.74
CA LYS A 3 43.63 14.37 -32.69
C LYS A 3 42.18 13.87 -32.74
N LEU A 4 41.97 12.55 -32.79
CA LEU A 4 40.63 11.95 -32.76
C LEU A 4 40.55 10.72 -31.83
N MET A 5 41.26 10.76 -30.71
CA MET A 5 41.20 9.71 -29.70
C MET A 5 41.23 10.32 -28.29
N LEU A 6 40.20 11.09 -27.93
CA LEU A 6 40.00 11.42 -26.50
C LEU A 6 38.56 11.83 -26.16
N VAL A 7 37.56 11.25 -26.83
CA VAL A 7 36.14 11.50 -26.48
C VAL A 7 35.48 10.26 -25.85
N ALA A 8 36.12 9.08 -25.93
CA ALA A 8 35.54 7.82 -25.45
C ALA A 8 35.75 7.52 -23.96
N ALA A 9 36.51 8.33 -23.20
CA ALA A 9 36.92 7.98 -21.84
C ALA A 9 36.08 8.64 -20.71
N VAL A 10 35.15 9.53 -21.02
CA VAL A 10 34.41 10.32 -19.99
C VAL A 10 33.00 9.76 -19.71
N TRP A 11 32.51 8.80 -20.49
CA TRP A 11 31.15 8.25 -20.31
C TRP A 11 31.04 7.07 -19.33
N LEU A 12 32.15 6.61 -18.74
CA LEU A 12 32.16 5.44 -17.85
C LEU A 12 32.07 5.76 -16.34
N MET A 13 31.90 7.03 -15.94
CA MET A 13 31.82 7.42 -14.52
C MET A 13 30.43 7.84 -14.02
N SER A 14 29.38 7.66 -14.83
CA SER A 14 28.01 8.08 -14.45
C SER A 14 27.09 6.94 -14.00
N ALA A 15 27.59 5.70 -13.93
CA ALA A 15 26.78 4.53 -13.58
C ALA A 15 27.28 3.92 -12.27
N GLY A 16 27.04 4.60 -11.15
CA GLY A 16 27.56 4.07 -9.88
C GLY A 16 27.00 4.61 -8.58
N LEU A 17 25.97 5.46 -8.53
CA LEU A 17 25.38 5.88 -7.24
C LEU A 17 23.88 6.20 -7.35
N ILE A 18 23.10 5.26 -7.85
CA ILE A 18 21.65 5.21 -7.62
C ILE A 18 21.44 3.70 -7.42
N PHE A 19 21.20 3.12 -6.25
CA PHE A 19 20.11 3.34 -5.31
C PHE A 19 20.56 2.85 -3.92
N ALA A 20 20.71 3.73 -2.95
CA ALA A 20 20.79 3.34 -1.54
C ALA A 20 20.07 4.37 -0.64
N GLN A 21 18.93 4.89 -1.10
CA GLN A 21 17.96 5.52 -0.19
C GLN A 21 17.01 4.44 0.31
N SER A 22 17.50 3.54 1.16
CA SER A 22 16.67 2.50 1.78
C SER A 22 16.97 2.39 3.25
N GLY A 23 16.24 3.12 4.08
CA GLY A 23 16.38 2.98 5.53
C GLY A 23 15.14 3.37 6.31
N ASN A 24 14.69 4.62 6.20
CA ASN A 24 13.63 5.15 7.03
C ASN A 24 12.53 5.79 6.17
N GLY A 25 11.29 5.32 6.33
CA GLY A 25 10.12 5.92 5.68
C GLY A 25 9.54 5.17 4.47
N MET A 26 10.12 4.04 4.04
CA MET A 26 9.48 3.24 2.98
C MET A 26 8.20 2.57 3.49
N GLU A 27 7.10 2.84 2.80
CA GLU A 27 5.87 2.07 2.96
C GLU A 27 6.14 0.61 2.54
N LYS A 28 5.72 -0.33 3.38
CA LYS A 28 5.75 -1.77 3.10
C LYS A 28 4.33 -2.29 3.07
N MET A 29 4.15 -3.40 2.36
CA MET A 29 2.90 -4.17 2.36
C MET A 29 3.17 -5.58 2.88
N LYS A 30 2.23 -6.11 3.66
CA LYS A 30 2.21 -7.50 4.15
C LYS A 30 0.79 -8.05 3.99
N THR A 31 0.66 -9.31 3.59
CA THR A 31 -0.61 -10.05 3.71
C THR A 31 -0.90 -10.36 5.17
N VAL A 32 -2.10 -10.02 5.61
CA VAL A 32 -2.54 -10.22 7.00
C VAL A 32 -3.79 -11.07 7.02
N ASN A 33 -3.97 -11.81 8.10
CA ASN A 33 -5.21 -12.54 8.33
C ASN A 33 -6.32 -11.57 8.76
N GLN A 34 -7.59 -11.99 8.62
CA GLN A 34 -8.74 -11.16 9.00
C GLN A 34 -8.72 -10.79 10.49
N ASP A 35 -8.27 -11.67 11.38
CA ASP A 35 -8.14 -11.42 12.81
C ASP A 35 -7.09 -10.35 13.16
N GLU A 36 -6.13 -10.09 12.26
CA GLU A 36 -5.18 -8.97 12.37
C GLU A 36 -5.77 -7.63 11.87
N VAL A 37 -6.98 -7.63 11.28
CA VAL A 37 -7.67 -6.44 10.76
C VAL A 37 -8.58 -5.86 11.85
N PRO A 38 -8.49 -4.55 12.17
CA PRO A 38 -9.36 -3.92 13.16
C PRO A 38 -10.84 -4.16 12.85
N ALA A 39 -11.63 -4.48 13.87
CA ALA A 39 -13.07 -4.73 13.73
C ALA A 39 -13.81 -3.58 13.04
N VAL A 40 -13.38 -2.33 13.28
CA VAL A 40 -13.94 -1.13 12.63
C VAL A 40 -13.76 -1.16 11.11
N VAL A 41 -12.62 -1.66 10.61
CA VAL A 41 -12.36 -1.79 9.16
C VAL A 41 -13.21 -2.90 8.56
N GLN A 42 -13.32 -4.03 9.26
CA GLN A 42 -14.19 -5.14 8.84
C GLN A 42 -15.66 -4.71 8.77
N PHE A 43 -16.12 -3.95 9.76
CA PHE A 43 -17.46 -3.39 9.81
C PHE A 43 -17.69 -2.39 8.66
N SER A 44 -16.73 -1.49 8.39
CA SER A 44 -16.85 -0.56 7.26
C SER A 44 -16.98 -1.27 5.92
N LEU A 45 -16.22 -2.35 5.70
CA LEU A 45 -16.33 -3.15 4.48
C LEU A 45 -17.74 -3.75 4.33
N GLN A 46 -18.25 -4.35 5.40
CA GLN A 46 -19.56 -4.98 5.39
C GLN A 46 -20.67 -3.94 5.20
N ASN A 47 -20.60 -2.82 5.90
CA ASN A 47 -21.61 -1.77 5.84
C ASN A 47 -21.62 -1.00 4.50
N GLU A 48 -20.44 -0.72 3.94
CA GLU A 48 -20.35 0.09 2.72
C GLU A 48 -20.50 -0.72 1.43
N PHE A 49 -20.11 -1.99 1.41
CA PHE A 49 -20.08 -2.79 0.17
C PHE A 49 -20.84 -4.11 0.26
N ASP A 50 -21.41 -4.45 1.42
CA ASP A 50 -22.07 -5.75 1.68
C ASP A 50 -21.16 -6.95 1.33
N LEU A 51 -19.87 -6.81 1.67
CA LEU A 51 -18.86 -7.85 1.46
C LEU A 51 -18.47 -8.47 2.78
N ALA A 52 -18.45 -9.80 2.81
CA ALA A 52 -18.01 -10.56 3.96
C ALA A 52 -16.47 -10.42 4.14
N PRO A 53 -15.97 -10.01 5.32
CA PRO A 53 -14.54 -9.77 5.55
C PRO A 53 -13.64 -11.00 5.41
N ASP A 54 -14.20 -12.21 5.53
CA ASP A 54 -13.54 -13.51 5.37
C ASP A 54 -13.49 -13.99 3.91
N ALA A 55 -14.30 -13.40 3.03
CA ALA A 55 -14.46 -13.84 1.65
C ALA A 55 -13.36 -13.30 0.69
N GLY A 56 -12.31 -12.66 1.21
CA GLY A 56 -11.22 -12.07 0.43
C GLY A 56 -9.88 -12.11 1.14
N THR A 57 -8.90 -11.41 0.58
CA THR A 57 -7.54 -11.32 1.11
C THR A 57 -7.25 -9.92 1.61
N TRP A 58 -6.60 -9.81 2.77
CA TRP A 58 -6.23 -8.54 3.37
C TRP A 58 -4.75 -8.24 3.22
N LEU A 59 -4.44 -7.00 2.87
CA LEU A 59 -3.09 -6.45 2.88
C LEU A 59 -3.02 -5.28 3.85
N LEU A 60 -2.00 -5.29 4.72
CA LEU A 60 -1.66 -4.16 5.56
C LEU A 60 -0.54 -3.37 4.90
N ARG A 61 -0.81 -2.10 4.61
CA ARG A 61 0.21 -1.10 4.27
C ARG A 61 0.67 -0.39 5.53
N TYR A 62 1.97 -0.37 5.79
CA TYR A 62 2.54 0.19 7.02
C TYR A 62 3.88 0.87 6.74
N SER A 63 4.26 1.83 7.58
CA SER A 63 5.62 2.38 7.60
C SER A 63 6.40 1.87 8.81
N LYS A 64 7.71 1.77 8.63
CA LYS A 64 8.66 1.56 9.73
C LYS A 64 9.19 2.92 10.16
N ALA A 65 8.91 3.30 11.40
CA ALA A 65 9.54 4.45 12.03
C ALA A 65 10.62 3.94 12.99
N ALA A 66 11.89 4.08 12.61
CA ALA A 66 13.01 3.93 13.53
C ALA A 66 13.38 5.32 14.05
N THR A 67 13.30 5.52 15.37
CA THR A 67 13.51 6.83 16.02
C THR A 67 14.93 7.03 16.55
N GLY A 68 15.90 6.20 16.15
CA GLY A 68 17.29 6.29 16.57
C GLY A 68 17.93 4.92 16.78
N VAL A 69 19.23 4.91 17.06
CA VAL A 69 19.96 3.69 17.42
C VAL A 69 19.50 3.24 18.81
N GLY A 70 19.02 2.00 18.93
CA GLY A 70 18.56 1.41 20.19
C GLY A 70 17.07 1.58 20.50
N THR A 71 16.27 2.23 19.64
CA THR A 71 14.81 2.28 19.83
C THR A 71 14.10 1.12 19.14
N PRO A 72 13.05 0.53 19.78
CA PRO A 72 12.27 -0.52 19.15
C PRO A 72 11.56 0.04 17.91
N VAL A 73 11.66 -0.68 16.79
CA VAL A 73 11.01 -0.31 15.53
C VAL A 73 9.50 -0.31 15.74
N ARG A 74 8.86 0.86 15.58
CA ARG A 74 7.41 0.97 15.60
C ARG A 74 6.86 0.80 14.19
N LEU A 75 5.95 -0.16 14.03
CA LEU A 75 5.16 -0.32 12.82
C LEU A 75 3.94 0.59 12.92
N LYS A 76 3.80 1.52 11.98
CA LYS A 76 2.63 2.39 11.91
C LYS A 76 1.72 1.91 10.77
N PRO A 77 0.52 1.39 11.05
CA PRO A 77 -0.43 1.04 10.00
C PRO A 77 -0.87 2.31 9.26
N ILE A 78 -0.92 2.24 7.94
CA ILE A 78 -1.28 3.34 7.04
C ILE A 78 -2.62 3.06 6.38
N ALA A 79 -2.83 1.82 5.92
CA ALA A 79 -4.07 1.41 5.30
C ALA A 79 -4.25 -0.12 5.35
N TYR A 80 -5.50 -0.54 5.35
CA TYR A 80 -5.92 -1.92 5.12
C TYR A 80 -6.56 -2.00 3.75
N ILE A 81 -6.15 -2.98 2.95
CA ILE A 81 -6.62 -3.16 1.57
C ILE A 81 -7.25 -4.54 1.48
N PHE A 82 -8.51 -4.59 1.08
CA PHE A 82 -9.28 -5.81 0.83
C PHE A 82 -9.26 -6.12 -0.67
N HIS A 83 -8.91 -7.36 -1.01
CA HIS A 83 -8.99 -7.90 -2.37
C HIS A 83 -9.98 -9.04 -2.42
N GLN A 84 -10.88 -8.99 -3.39
CA GLN A 84 -11.80 -10.09 -3.69
C GLN A 84 -12.02 -10.18 -5.20
N LYS A 85 -12.31 -11.38 -5.70
CA LYS A 85 -12.82 -11.57 -7.06
C LYS A 85 -14.33 -11.86 -6.97
N LYS A 86 -15.15 -10.99 -7.55
CA LYS A 86 -16.63 -11.11 -7.58
C LYS A 86 -17.08 -10.96 -9.03
N ASP A 87 -17.90 -11.89 -9.51
CA ASP A 87 -18.43 -11.89 -10.89
C ASP A 87 -17.36 -11.74 -11.99
N GLY A 88 -16.20 -12.37 -11.78
CA GLY A 88 -15.07 -12.29 -12.70
C GLY A 88 -14.22 -11.02 -12.58
N ASN A 89 -14.70 -9.98 -11.88
CA ASN A 89 -14.01 -8.72 -11.68
C ASN A 89 -13.16 -8.72 -10.41
N LYS A 90 -11.97 -8.12 -10.49
CA LYS A 90 -11.10 -7.92 -9.33
C LYS A 90 -11.50 -6.62 -8.62
N ILE A 91 -11.90 -6.78 -7.37
CA ILE A 91 -12.26 -5.69 -6.48
C ILE A 91 -11.08 -5.40 -5.55
N GLU A 92 -10.79 -4.11 -5.38
CA GLU A 92 -9.88 -3.59 -4.35
C GLU A 92 -10.59 -2.50 -3.58
N ILE A 93 -10.60 -2.59 -2.25
CA ILE A 93 -11.15 -1.56 -1.37
C ILE A 93 -10.11 -1.23 -0.31
N GLN A 94 -9.88 0.06 -0.08
CA GLN A 94 -8.89 0.53 0.87
C GLN A 94 -9.53 1.39 1.97
N TYR A 95 -9.13 1.07 3.20
CA TYR A 95 -9.55 1.74 4.42
C TYR A 95 -8.35 2.29 5.20
N SER A 96 -8.57 3.38 5.93
CA SER A 96 -7.65 3.81 6.98
C SER A 96 -7.69 2.82 8.17
N PRO A 97 -6.71 2.86 9.10
CA PRO A 97 -6.77 2.07 10.33
C PRO A 97 -7.97 2.38 11.23
N SER A 98 -8.61 3.53 11.05
CA SER A 98 -9.83 3.94 11.76
C SER A 98 -11.12 3.50 11.06
N GLY A 99 -11.03 2.73 9.96
CA GLY A 99 -12.19 2.29 9.19
C GLY A 99 -12.74 3.33 8.21
N ALA A 100 -12.06 4.45 7.99
CA ALA A 100 -12.51 5.45 7.03
C ALA A 100 -12.21 4.98 5.60
N PHE A 101 -13.21 5.00 4.73
CA PHE A 101 -13.05 4.71 3.31
C PHE A 101 -12.04 5.66 2.66
N GLN A 102 -11.12 5.11 1.85
CA GLN A 102 -10.14 5.91 1.13
C GLN A 102 -10.30 5.79 -0.38
N ARG A 103 -10.46 4.57 -0.90
CA ARG A 103 -10.64 4.32 -2.35
C ARG A 103 -11.20 2.92 -2.61
N SER A 104 -11.85 2.75 -3.75
CA SER A 104 -12.21 1.45 -4.31
C SER A 104 -11.82 1.37 -5.79
N ARG A 105 -11.63 0.16 -6.29
CA ARG A 105 -11.43 -0.17 -7.71
C ARG A 105 -12.19 -1.45 -8.04
N GLY A 106 -12.85 -1.47 -9.19
CA GLY A 106 -13.63 -2.63 -9.65
C GLY A 106 -14.99 -2.79 -8.96
N ILE A 107 -15.36 -1.85 -8.08
CA ILE A 107 -16.68 -1.73 -7.46
C ILE A 107 -16.99 -0.25 -7.20
N GLU A 108 -18.22 0.15 -7.48
CA GLU A 108 -18.72 1.48 -7.12
C GLU A 108 -19.17 1.47 -5.66
N LYS A 109 -18.86 2.54 -4.93
CA LYS A 109 -19.46 2.72 -3.59
C LYS A 109 -20.96 2.88 -3.81
N PRO A 110 -21.82 2.04 -3.20
CA PRO A 110 -23.25 2.24 -3.23
C PRO A 110 -23.53 3.68 -2.85
N SER A 111 -24.13 4.44 -3.77
CA SER A 111 -24.50 5.82 -3.49
C SER A 111 -25.44 5.77 -2.30
N GLU A 112 -25.15 6.54 -1.24
CA GLU A 112 -26.16 6.83 -0.23
C GLU A 112 -27.36 7.36 -1.00
N THR A 113 -28.42 6.54 -1.08
CA THR A 113 -29.65 6.96 -1.72
C THR A 113 -30.09 8.16 -0.91
N GLN A 114 -29.90 9.36 -1.47
CA GLN A 114 -30.48 10.60 -0.97
C GLN A 114 -31.97 10.30 -0.82
N SER A 115 -32.39 10.09 0.43
CA SER A 115 -33.80 10.02 0.76
C SER A 115 -34.38 11.38 0.35
N LYS A 116 -35.22 11.33 -0.69
CA LYS A 116 -36.03 12.44 -1.16
C LYS A 116 -37.03 12.87 -0.09
#